data_AF-A0A957SJJ8-F1
#
_entry.id   AF-A0A957SJJ8-F1
#
_cell.length_a   1.000
_cell.length_b   1.000
_cell.length_c   1.000
_cell.angle_alpha   90.00
_cell.angle_beta   90.00
_cell.angle_gamma   90.00
#
_symmetry.space_group_name_H-M   'P 1'
#
loop_
_entity.id
_entity.type
_entity.pdbx_description
1 polymer ?
#
loop_
_entity_poly.entity_id
_entity_poly.type
_entity_poly.pdbx_seq_one_letter_code
_entity_poly.pdbx_strand_id
1 'polypeptide(L)'
;MEQTISPLLTSARAQVPPSRWRFGRSIPDLLLILAILAYAFYFAQLTLTRYWAFEARALDLGNFNQAIWNTAHGNWFHLTNQEGVVNRLSLHVEPILIPISWLYWIHQGPETLLLLQAVIVSLAALPLYALARYQLGNEWLALTFAAAFLLNPSIQAANWLEFHAVTLAPTFLLAAFYYLYTNRPARFTLFAVLAASCKEEMALLLFMMGLYTFLILKRRRWGSWTMLLATSWALLAVFGIQNLFAAGNIHWNRYGYLGDSPLQMVLTLLTQPAVVWHQLVAAQALAYGARLLMAVGFLALLAPEVLLLALPSLAVNLLADFPPMHQVDTLIYAAPIVPFVMVAGVMGTRRIG
;
A
#
# COMPACT_ATOMS: atom_id res chain seq x y z
N MET A 1 -22.45 -39.62 13.10
CA MET A 1 -21.08 -39.18 12.79
C MET A 1 -21.13 -37.66 12.64
N GLU A 2 -21.30 -36.98 13.78
CA GLU A 2 -21.35 -35.51 13.86
C GLU A 2 -19.94 -34.97 13.71
N GLN A 3 -19.68 -34.24 12.63
CA GLN A 3 -18.42 -33.55 12.43
C GLN A 3 -18.30 -32.39 13.41
N THR A 4 -17.40 -32.55 14.36
CA THR A 4 -16.92 -31.54 15.30
C THR A 4 -16.31 -30.38 14.52
N ILE A 5 -17.08 -29.33 14.29
CA ILE A 5 -16.56 -28.04 13.80
C ILE A 5 -15.69 -27.46 14.92
N SER A 6 -14.42 -27.20 14.59
CA SER A 6 -13.43 -26.62 15.50
C SER A 6 -13.96 -25.37 16.24
N PRO A 7 -13.88 -25.30 17.59
CA PRO A 7 -14.41 -24.18 18.38
C PRO A 7 -13.67 -22.84 18.19
N LEU A 8 -12.58 -22.81 17.41
CA LEU A 8 -11.73 -21.63 17.25
C LEU A 8 -12.29 -20.55 16.31
N LEU A 9 -13.41 -20.83 15.61
CA LEU A 9 -14.03 -19.86 14.68
C LEU A 9 -15.32 -19.21 15.22
N THR A 10 -15.84 -19.67 16.36
CA THR A 10 -17.16 -19.27 16.87
C THR A 10 -17.13 -18.38 18.14
N SER A 11 -15.96 -18.12 18.72
CA SER A 11 -15.84 -17.27 19.93
C SER A 11 -15.48 -15.81 19.67
N ALA A 12 -15.69 -15.31 18.44
CA ALA A 12 -15.73 -13.87 18.18
C ALA A 12 -17.03 -13.27 18.76
N ARG A 13 -17.20 -13.33 20.09
CA ARG A 13 -17.99 -12.30 20.78
C ARG A 13 -17.29 -10.99 20.45
N ALA A 14 -17.86 -10.29 19.48
CA ALA A 14 -17.45 -8.99 19.02
C ALA A 14 -17.41 -8.06 20.23
N GLN A 15 -16.23 -7.90 20.84
CA GLN A 15 -15.99 -6.74 21.66
C GLN A 15 -16.23 -5.55 20.74
N VAL A 16 -17.27 -4.78 21.04
CA VAL A 16 -17.57 -3.56 20.28
C VAL A 16 -16.30 -2.71 20.33
N PRO A 17 -15.65 -2.42 19.18
CA PRO A 17 -14.45 -1.60 19.20
C PRO A 17 -14.81 -0.27 19.87
N PRO A 18 -14.01 0.19 20.84
CA PRO A 18 -14.33 1.40 21.59
C PRO A 18 -14.68 2.51 20.61
N SER A 19 -15.80 3.20 20.89
CA SER A 19 -16.43 4.11 19.94
C SER A 19 -15.53 5.28 19.51
N ARG A 20 -14.43 5.52 20.24
CA ARG A 20 -13.45 6.58 20.03
C ARG A 20 -12.04 6.04 20.22
N TRP A 21 -11.13 6.45 19.33
CA TRP A 21 -9.69 6.35 19.55
C TRP A 21 -9.37 7.16 20.82
N ARG A 22 -9.01 6.49 21.91
CA ARG A 22 -8.56 7.17 23.14
C ARG A 22 -7.06 6.94 23.25
N PHE A 23 -6.29 7.83 22.61
CA PHE A 23 -4.86 7.90 22.75
C PHE A 23 -4.46 8.80 23.92
N GLY A 24 -3.22 8.66 24.39
CA GLY A 24 -2.59 9.55 25.36
C GLY A 24 -2.99 9.30 26.82
N ARG A 25 -3.50 8.10 27.13
CA ARG A 25 -3.87 7.73 28.51
C ARG A 25 -2.90 6.76 29.17
N SER A 26 -2.03 6.13 28.38
CA SER A 26 -1.04 5.17 28.83
C SER A 26 0.35 5.49 28.28
N ILE A 27 1.38 4.91 28.89
CA ILE A 27 2.78 5.05 28.44
C ILE A 27 2.94 4.57 26.98
N PRO A 28 2.40 3.40 26.56
CA PRO A 28 2.49 2.98 25.15
C PRO A 28 1.87 3.96 24.16
N ASP A 29 0.75 4.60 24.50
CA ASP A 29 0.13 5.60 23.62
C ASP A 29 1.03 6.85 23.45
N LEU A 30 1.70 7.29 24.52
CA LEU A 30 2.63 8.42 24.45
C LEU A 30 3.88 8.07 23.65
N LEU A 31 4.43 6.86 23.84
CA LEU A 31 5.57 6.36 23.07
C LEU A 31 5.23 6.21 21.58
N LEU A 32 4.01 5.79 21.26
CA LEU A 32 3.53 5.76 19.88
C LEU A 32 3.54 7.15 19.24
N ILE A 33 2.98 8.16 19.92
CA ILE A 33 2.96 9.54 19.41
C ILE A 33 4.38 10.05 19.23
N LEU A 34 5.26 9.83 20.20
CA LEU A 34 6.66 10.22 20.11
C LEU A 34 7.37 9.55 18.94
N ALA A 35 7.15 8.25 18.73
CA ALA A 35 7.74 7.51 17.61
C ALA A 35 7.26 8.02 16.25
N ILE A 36 5.98 8.33 16.11
CA ILE A 36 5.41 8.93 14.89
C ILE A 36 6.04 10.30 14.61
N LEU A 37 6.09 11.16 15.62
CA LEU A 37 6.67 12.50 15.49
C LEU A 37 8.17 12.43 15.17
N ALA A 38 8.92 11.55 15.85
CA ALA A 38 10.34 11.34 15.61
C ALA A 38 10.60 10.81 14.19
N TYR A 39 9.83 9.84 13.72
CA TYR A 39 9.93 9.32 12.36
C TYR A 39 9.63 10.40 11.32
N ALA A 40 8.51 11.11 11.47
CA ALA A 40 8.10 12.16 10.54
C ALA A 40 9.15 13.28 10.48
N PHE A 41 9.64 13.73 11.64
CA PHE A 41 10.69 14.74 11.73
C PHE A 41 11.99 14.27 11.08
N TYR A 42 12.47 13.07 11.41
CA TYR A 42 13.70 12.52 10.86
C TYR A 42 13.64 12.42 9.33
N PHE A 43 12.61 11.79 8.77
CA PHE A 43 12.51 11.61 7.32
C PHE A 43 12.23 12.92 6.57
N ALA A 44 11.47 13.84 7.17
CA ALA A 44 11.30 15.18 6.59
C ALA A 44 12.65 15.91 6.53
N GLN A 45 13.39 15.98 7.64
CA GLN A 45 14.71 16.63 7.66
C GLN A 45 15.69 15.96 6.69
N LEU A 46 15.71 14.63 6.66
CA LEU A 46 16.62 13.86 5.82
C LEU A 46 16.36 14.11 4.33
N THR A 47 15.11 14.00 3.89
CA THR A 47 14.75 14.20 2.48
C THR A 47 14.87 15.66 2.05
N LEU A 48 14.54 16.62 2.92
CA LEU A 48 14.76 18.05 2.66
C LEU A 48 16.25 18.37 2.56
N THR A 49 17.09 17.84 3.45
CA THR A 49 18.54 18.05 3.39
C THR A 49 19.11 17.50 2.10
N ARG A 50 18.70 16.29 1.69
CA ARG A 50 19.09 15.70 0.39
C ARG A 50 18.64 16.57 -0.79
N TYR A 51 17.42 17.10 -0.74
CA TYR A 51 16.89 17.98 -1.77
C TYR A 51 17.72 19.28 -1.89
N TRP A 52 17.98 19.96 -0.77
CA TRP A 52 18.77 21.19 -0.75
C TRP A 52 20.26 20.96 -1.04
N ALA A 53 20.77 19.76 -0.82
CA ALA A 53 22.11 19.33 -1.24
C ALA A 53 22.17 18.91 -2.72
N PHE A 54 21.07 19.01 -3.48
CA PHE A 54 20.94 18.57 -4.88
C PHE A 54 21.19 17.06 -5.09
N GLU A 55 20.97 16.23 -4.06
CA GLU A 55 21.06 14.76 -4.13
C GLU A 55 19.72 14.07 -4.45
N ALA A 56 18.63 14.83 -4.51
CA ALA A 56 17.33 14.32 -4.93
C ALA A 56 17.27 14.16 -6.46
N ARG A 57 16.66 13.08 -6.94
CA ARG A 57 16.54 12.80 -8.38
C ARG A 57 15.48 13.70 -9.01
N ALA A 58 15.89 14.42 -10.05
CA ALA A 58 15.02 15.36 -10.76
C ALA A 58 13.88 14.68 -11.55
N LEU A 59 14.07 13.43 -12.01
CA LEU A 59 13.08 12.73 -12.83
C LEU A 59 11.76 12.56 -12.09
N ASP A 60 11.72 11.81 -10.99
CA ASP A 60 10.46 11.55 -10.29
C ASP A 60 9.92 12.81 -9.58
N LEU A 61 10.77 13.48 -8.78
CA LEU A 61 10.36 14.62 -7.98
C LEU A 61 9.89 15.81 -8.84
N GLY A 62 10.60 16.08 -9.94
CA GLY A 62 10.24 17.13 -10.88
C GLY A 62 8.91 16.85 -11.59
N ASN A 63 8.66 15.58 -11.94
CA ASN A 63 7.46 15.15 -12.64
C ASN A 63 6.21 15.30 -11.73
N PHE A 64 6.32 14.90 -10.46
CA PHE A 64 5.26 15.15 -9.48
C PHE A 64 5.08 16.64 -9.18
N ASN A 65 6.15 17.38 -8.90
CA ASN A 65 6.06 18.80 -8.57
C ASN A 65 5.41 19.60 -9.71
N GLN A 66 5.79 19.34 -10.97
CA GLN A 66 5.21 20.01 -12.13
C GLN A 66 3.73 19.66 -12.33
N ALA A 67 3.37 18.37 -12.24
CA ALA A 67 1.99 17.92 -12.40
C ALA A 67 1.07 18.52 -11.32
N ILE A 68 1.52 18.56 -10.07
CA ILE A 68 0.78 19.13 -8.94
C ILE A 68 0.65 20.65 -9.09
N TRP A 69 1.73 21.34 -9.45
CA TRP A 69 1.70 22.78 -9.71
C TRP A 69 0.73 23.14 -10.82
N ASN A 70 0.78 22.45 -11.97
CA ASN A 70 -0.13 22.70 -13.08
C ASN A 70 -1.59 22.42 -12.70
N THR A 71 -1.84 21.35 -11.92
CA THR A 71 -3.19 21.03 -11.42
C THR A 71 -3.74 22.13 -10.52
N ALA A 72 -2.91 22.69 -9.62
CA ALA A 72 -3.29 23.79 -8.74
C ALA A 72 -3.66 25.08 -9.50
N HIS A 73 -3.19 25.24 -10.74
CA HIS A 73 -3.44 26.38 -11.63
C HIS A 73 -4.42 26.07 -12.77
N GLY A 74 -5.14 24.94 -12.68
CA GLY A 74 -6.21 24.59 -13.63
C GLY A 74 -5.76 23.85 -14.89
N ASN A 75 -4.47 23.52 -15.03
CA ASN A 75 -3.95 22.66 -16.08
C ASN A 75 -3.70 21.24 -15.54
N TRP A 76 -4.76 20.44 -15.50
CA TRP A 76 -4.81 19.18 -14.75
C TRP A 76 -3.75 18.17 -15.22
N PHE A 77 -2.88 17.76 -14.29
CA PHE A 77 -1.83 16.74 -14.46
C PHE A 77 -0.80 17.00 -15.57
N HIS A 78 -0.72 18.23 -16.09
CA HIS A 78 0.17 18.55 -17.20
C HIS A 78 1.65 18.52 -16.79
N LEU A 79 2.52 18.07 -17.70
CA LEU A 79 3.97 18.06 -17.53
C LEU A 79 4.69 18.26 -18.86
N THR A 80 5.97 18.65 -18.79
CA THR A 80 6.84 18.88 -19.96
C THR A 80 8.23 18.28 -19.79
N ASN A 81 8.49 17.60 -18.67
CA ASN A 81 9.83 17.12 -18.31
C ASN A 81 10.11 15.68 -18.79
N GLN A 82 9.24 15.13 -19.64
CA GLN A 82 9.43 13.83 -20.26
C GLN A 82 8.99 13.91 -21.73
N GLU A 83 9.92 13.59 -22.63
CA GLU A 83 9.69 13.69 -24.07
C GLU A 83 8.52 12.79 -24.51
N GLY A 84 7.63 13.33 -25.33
CA GLY A 84 6.43 12.63 -25.80
C GLY A 84 5.30 12.50 -24.78
N VAL A 85 5.46 13.02 -23.56
CA VAL A 85 4.47 12.92 -22.48
C VAL A 85 4.00 14.31 -22.07
N VAL A 86 2.72 14.60 -22.27
CA VAL A 86 2.11 15.89 -21.94
C VAL A 86 1.21 15.85 -20.70
N ASN A 87 0.84 14.65 -20.24
CA ASN A 87 -0.03 14.47 -19.09
C ASN A 87 0.42 13.29 -18.25
N ARG A 88 0.54 13.47 -16.93
CA ARG A 88 1.03 12.44 -16.00
C ARG A 88 0.14 11.20 -15.95
N LEU A 89 -1.15 11.37 -16.21
CA LEU A 89 -2.13 10.27 -16.23
C LEU A 89 -1.83 9.22 -17.30
N SER A 90 -0.96 9.53 -18.28
CA SER A 90 -0.46 8.55 -19.24
C SER A 90 0.56 7.57 -18.63
N LEU A 91 1.23 7.98 -17.55
CA LEU A 91 2.24 7.19 -16.83
C LEU A 91 1.55 6.40 -15.71
N HIS A 92 0.91 7.13 -14.79
CA HIS A 92 0.23 6.59 -13.62
C HIS A 92 -1.05 7.36 -13.34
N VAL A 93 -2.10 6.63 -12.97
CA VAL A 93 -3.39 7.21 -12.61
C VAL A 93 -3.40 7.43 -11.11
N GLU A 94 -3.00 8.65 -10.71
CA GLU A 94 -2.84 9.04 -9.31
C GLU A 94 -3.78 10.21 -8.92
N PRO A 95 -5.12 10.03 -8.89
CA PRO A 95 -6.04 11.12 -8.53
C PRO A 95 -5.80 11.76 -7.17
N ILE A 96 -5.06 11.10 -6.26
CA ILE A 96 -4.67 11.67 -4.98
C ILE A 96 -3.88 12.99 -5.15
N LEU A 97 -3.26 13.22 -6.31
CA LEU A 97 -2.55 14.46 -6.60
C LEU A 97 -3.48 15.68 -6.65
N ILE A 98 -4.78 15.50 -6.91
CA ILE A 98 -5.76 16.59 -6.93
C ILE A 98 -5.88 17.25 -5.55
N PRO A 99 -6.27 16.54 -4.46
CA PRO A 99 -6.32 17.18 -3.14
C PRO A 99 -4.94 17.61 -2.64
N ILE A 100 -3.85 16.95 -3.06
CA ILE A 100 -2.48 17.39 -2.73
C ILE A 100 -2.16 18.74 -3.39
N SER A 101 -2.66 19.00 -4.60
CA SER A 101 -2.45 20.27 -5.31
C SER A 101 -3.02 21.48 -4.56
N TRP A 102 -4.01 21.30 -3.69
CA TRP A 102 -4.52 22.40 -2.86
C TRP A 102 -3.49 22.87 -1.83
N LEU A 103 -2.52 22.03 -1.44
CA LEU A 103 -1.41 22.43 -0.58
C LEU A 103 -0.47 23.43 -1.28
N TYR A 104 -0.46 23.45 -2.62
CA TYR A 104 0.33 24.42 -3.40
C TYR A 104 -0.29 25.82 -3.40
N TRP A 105 -1.48 26.01 -2.83
CA TRP A 105 -1.96 27.36 -2.52
C TRP A 105 -1.33 27.94 -1.25
N ILE A 106 -0.67 27.10 -0.44
CA ILE A 106 0.08 27.52 0.75
C ILE A 106 1.57 27.60 0.44
N HIS A 107 2.15 26.51 -0.10
CA HIS A 107 3.57 26.45 -0.46
C HIS A 107 3.78 25.61 -1.72
N GLN A 108 4.31 26.25 -2.76
CA GLN A 108 4.56 25.67 -4.08
C GLN A 108 5.98 25.14 -4.14
N GLY A 109 6.18 23.86 -3.86
CA GLY A 109 7.50 23.25 -4.04
C GLY A 109 7.60 21.79 -3.64
N PRO A 110 8.72 21.13 -3.99
CA PRO A 110 9.00 19.75 -3.61
C PRO A 110 9.01 19.52 -2.10
N GLU A 111 9.41 20.53 -1.31
CA GLU A 111 9.43 20.45 0.17
C GLU A 111 8.06 20.11 0.75
N THR A 112 6.99 20.66 0.17
CA THR A 112 5.60 20.34 0.56
C THR A 112 5.33 18.85 0.41
N LEU A 113 5.81 18.25 -0.68
CA LEU A 113 5.58 16.84 -0.99
C LEU A 113 6.40 15.92 -0.09
N LEU A 114 7.67 16.25 0.14
CA LEU A 114 8.57 15.50 1.01
C LEU A 114 8.08 15.49 2.46
N LEU A 115 7.65 16.66 2.97
CA LEU A 115 7.06 16.78 4.30
C LEU A 115 5.73 15.99 4.39
N LEU A 116 4.86 16.13 3.39
CA LEU A 116 3.58 15.42 3.34
C LEU A 116 3.77 13.91 3.37
N GLN A 117 4.70 13.37 2.57
CA GLN A 117 5.00 11.95 2.53
C GLN A 117 5.47 11.45 3.90
N ALA A 118 6.46 12.13 4.50
CA ALA A 118 6.99 11.73 5.80
C ALA A 118 5.91 11.71 6.89
N VAL A 119 5.02 12.71 6.89
CA VAL A 119 3.89 12.77 7.82
C VAL A 119 2.89 11.65 7.54
N ILE A 120 2.39 11.50 6.32
CA ILE A 120 1.36 10.48 6.01
C ILE A 120 1.88 9.06 6.25
N VAL A 121 3.12 8.75 5.84
CA VAL A 121 3.73 7.44 6.06
C VAL A 121 3.83 7.13 7.56
N SER A 122 4.25 8.10 8.38
CA SER A 122 4.33 7.91 9.83
C SER A 122 2.98 7.59 10.48
N LEU A 123 1.89 8.18 9.95
CA LEU A 123 0.53 8.00 10.48
C LEU A 123 -0.02 6.58 10.28
N ALA A 124 0.58 5.76 9.41
CA ALA A 124 0.23 4.34 9.25
C ALA A 124 0.38 3.53 10.56
N ALA A 125 1.27 3.96 11.45
CA ALA A 125 1.46 3.34 12.75
C ALA A 125 0.17 3.40 13.61
N LEU A 126 -0.68 4.41 13.43
CA LEU A 126 -1.93 4.58 14.19
C LEU A 126 -2.93 3.44 13.92
N PRO A 127 -3.42 3.20 12.68
CA PRO A 127 -4.35 2.10 12.41
C PRO A 127 -3.76 0.73 12.69
N LEU A 128 -2.45 0.54 12.51
CA LEU A 128 -1.80 -0.71 12.88
C LEU A 128 -1.78 -0.93 14.39
N TYR A 129 -1.39 0.08 15.18
CA TYR A 129 -1.44 0.04 16.65
C TYR A 129 -2.86 -0.24 17.14
N ALA A 130 -3.86 0.48 16.62
CA ALA A 130 -5.24 0.29 17.04
C ALA A 130 -5.78 -1.09 16.67
N LEU A 131 -5.41 -1.63 15.51
CA LEU A 131 -5.75 -2.99 15.12
C LEU A 131 -5.07 -4.01 16.04
N ALA A 132 -3.78 -3.87 16.30
CA ALA A 132 -3.02 -4.78 17.15
C ALA A 132 -3.52 -4.75 18.60
N ARG A 133 -3.79 -3.56 19.15
CA ARG A 133 -4.37 -3.39 20.48
C ARG A 133 -5.75 -4.06 20.58
N TYR A 134 -6.58 -3.90 19.54
CA TYR A 134 -7.89 -4.54 19.47
C TYR A 134 -7.79 -6.07 19.37
N GLN A 135 -6.83 -6.59 18.59
CA GLN A 135 -6.72 -8.02 18.34
C GLN A 135 -5.99 -8.80 19.45
N LEU A 136 -5.01 -8.17 20.10
CA LEU A 136 -4.13 -8.81 21.08
C LEU A 136 -4.49 -8.43 22.53
N GLY A 137 -5.32 -7.40 22.73
CA GLY A 137 -5.68 -6.94 24.07
C GLY A 137 -4.51 -6.36 24.89
N ASN A 138 -3.35 -6.10 24.26
CA ASN A 138 -2.12 -5.67 24.92
C ASN A 138 -1.50 -4.47 24.19
N GLU A 139 -1.36 -3.36 24.90
CA GLU A 139 -0.84 -2.10 24.35
C GLU A 139 0.66 -2.15 24.03
N TRP A 140 1.45 -2.93 24.78
CA TRP A 140 2.88 -3.10 24.50
C TRP A 140 3.12 -3.92 23.25
N LEU A 141 2.36 -5.02 23.05
CA LEU A 141 2.42 -5.76 21.79
C LEU A 141 1.96 -4.90 20.61
N ALA A 142 0.93 -4.09 20.80
CA ALA A 142 0.48 -3.15 19.78
C ALA A 142 1.57 -2.12 19.43
N LEU A 143 2.26 -1.59 20.43
CA LEU A 143 3.38 -0.67 20.24
C LEU A 143 4.52 -1.34 19.47
N THR A 144 4.85 -2.61 19.77
CA THR A 144 5.87 -3.37 19.05
C THR A 144 5.55 -3.47 17.55
N PHE A 145 4.31 -3.76 17.17
CA PHE A 145 3.92 -3.80 15.75
C PHE A 145 4.00 -2.42 15.07
N ALA A 146 3.60 -1.35 15.78
CA ALA A 146 3.71 0.01 15.27
C ALA A 146 5.18 0.43 15.09
N ALA A 147 6.03 0.12 16.06
CA ALA A 147 7.47 0.36 15.98
C ALA A 147 8.11 -0.46 14.85
N ALA A 148 7.74 -1.73 14.71
CA ALA A 148 8.22 -2.58 13.62
C ALA A 148 7.80 -2.06 12.23
N PHE A 149 6.65 -1.38 12.11
CA PHE A 149 6.25 -0.71 10.86
C PHE A 149 7.16 0.50 10.57
N LEU A 150 7.36 1.38 11.56
CA LEU A 150 8.19 2.58 11.41
C LEU A 150 9.68 2.24 11.19
N LEU A 151 10.14 1.13 11.74
CA LEU A 151 11.49 0.61 11.57
C LEU A 151 11.63 -0.34 10.38
N ASN A 152 10.56 -0.58 9.62
CA ASN A 152 10.57 -1.49 8.48
C ASN A 152 11.46 -0.93 7.35
N PRO A 153 12.50 -1.65 6.89
CA PRO A 153 13.39 -1.16 5.84
C PRO A 153 12.68 -0.82 4.53
N SER A 154 11.65 -1.55 4.13
CA SER A 154 10.86 -1.24 2.93
C SER A 154 10.11 0.08 3.04
N ILE A 155 9.56 0.38 4.21
CA ILE A 155 8.85 1.65 4.47
C ILE A 155 9.86 2.80 4.54
N GLN A 156 11.00 2.59 5.18
CA GLN A 156 12.07 3.57 5.25
C GLN A 156 12.68 3.85 3.87
N ALA A 157 12.90 2.84 3.05
CA ALA A 157 13.38 2.99 1.68
C ALA A 157 12.40 3.76 0.81
N ALA A 158 11.11 3.46 0.93
CA ALA A 158 10.07 4.19 0.21
C ALA A 158 10.01 5.68 0.61
N ASN A 159 10.21 5.98 1.90
CA ASN A 159 10.16 7.35 2.41
C ASN A 159 11.50 8.11 2.28
N TRP A 160 12.61 7.37 2.16
CA TRP A 160 13.92 7.91 1.83
C TRP A 160 13.96 8.50 0.43
N LEU A 161 13.30 7.85 -0.52
CA LEU A 161 13.21 8.30 -1.90
C LEU A 161 12.39 9.58 -2.04
N GLU A 162 12.39 10.10 -3.26
CA GLU A 162 11.57 11.23 -3.68
C GLU A 162 10.07 10.95 -3.47
N PHE A 163 9.24 11.99 -3.54
CA PHE A 163 7.80 11.83 -3.40
C PHE A 163 7.23 10.87 -4.45
N HIS A 164 6.46 9.89 -4.00
CA HIS A 164 5.59 9.08 -4.88
C HIS A 164 4.23 8.87 -4.23
N ALA A 165 3.14 9.05 -4.96
CA ALA A 165 1.79 8.89 -4.40
C ALA A 165 1.55 7.49 -3.80
N VAL A 166 2.16 6.46 -4.39
CA VAL A 166 2.06 5.06 -3.91
C VAL A 166 2.60 4.86 -2.49
N THR A 167 3.53 5.69 -2.01
CA THR A 167 4.07 5.58 -0.63
C THR A 167 3.04 5.98 0.43
N LEU A 168 1.96 6.68 0.04
CA LEU A 168 0.85 7.03 0.92
C LEU A 168 -0.14 5.85 1.09
N ALA A 169 -0.15 4.92 0.13
CA ALA A 169 -1.07 3.80 0.11
C ALA A 169 -0.97 2.89 1.36
N PRO A 170 0.20 2.57 1.93
CA PRO A 170 0.31 1.79 3.16
C PRO A 170 -0.53 2.32 4.32
N THR A 171 -0.50 3.64 4.54
CA THR A 171 -1.32 4.31 5.57
C THR A 171 -2.80 4.10 5.32
N PHE A 172 -3.23 4.34 4.08
CA PHE A 172 -4.64 4.23 3.71
C PHE A 172 -5.14 2.79 3.71
N LEU A 173 -4.32 1.82 3.27
CA LEU A 173 -4.65 0.39 3.29
C LEU A 173 -4.76 -0.14 4.72
N LEU A 174 -3.84 0.24 5.62
CA LEU A 174 -3.93 -0.12 7.04
C LEU A 174 -5.18 0.47 7.69
N ALA A 175 -5.47 1.75 7.44
CA ALA A 175 -6.67 2.41 7.93
C ALA A 175 -7.95 1.78 7.38
N ALA A 176 -7.99 1.48 6.07
CA ALA A 176 -9.10 0.80 5.43
C ALA A 176 -9.31 -0.58 6.08
N PHE A 177 -8.25 -1.39 6.24
CA PHE A 177 -8.36 -2.71 6.86
C PHE A 177 -8.85 -2.63 8.31
N TYR A 178 -8.32 -1.68 9.10
CA TYR A 178 -8.79 -1.45 10.46
C TYR A 178 -10.30 -1.13 10.50
N TYR A 179 -10.78 -0.22 9.65
CA TYR A 179 -12.20 0.15 9.61
C TYR A 179 -13.11 -0.90 9.00
N LEU A 180 -12.59 -1.72 8.09
CA LEU A 180 -13.26 -2.91 7.58
C LEU A 180 -13.50 -3.92 8.71
N TYR A 181 -12.44 -4.23 9.46
CA TYR A 181 -12.47 -5.19 10.56
C TYR A 181 -13.39 -4.73 11.70
N THR A 182 -13.33 -3.44 12.04
CA THR A 182 -14.17 -2.81 13.09
C THR A 182 -15.59 -2.43 12.63
N ASN A 183 -15.98 -2.83 11.42
CA ASN A 183 -17.33 -2.63 10.86
C ASN A 183 -17.77 -1.15 10.80
N ARG A 184 -16.89 -0.26 10.33
CA ARG A 184 -17.16 1.17 10.12
C ARG A 184 -17.15 1.51 8.62
N PRO A 185 -18.22 1.18 7.86
CA PRO A 185 -18.20 1.19 6.39
C PRO A 185 -17.86 2.55 5.79
N ALA A 186 -18.40 3.66 6.33
CA ALA A 186 -18.10 5.00 5.80
C ALA A 186 -16.60 5.34 5.85
N ARG A 187 -15.92 5.00 6.96
CA ARG A 187 -14.48 5.23 7.12
C ARG A 187 -13.66 4.26 6.27
N PHE A 188 -14.09 3.00 6.19
CA PHE A 188 -13.49 2.05 5.26
C PHE A 188 -13.55 2.59 3.82
N THR A 189 -14.71 3.04 3.35
CA THR A 189 -14.89 3.59 2.01
C THR A 189 -13.99 4.80 1.78
N LEU A 190 -13.91 5.74 2.73
CA LEU A 190 -13.01 6.89 2.63
C LEU A 190 -11.56 6.45 2.40
N PHE A 191 -11.03 5.58 3.26
CA PHE A 191 -9.63 5.15 3.15
C PHE A 191 -9.39 4.21 1.97
N ALA A 192 -10.38 3.43 1.55
CA ALA A 192 -10.30 2.63 0.33
C ALA A 192 -10.22 3.52 -0.91
N VAL A 193 -11.03 4.58 -0.99
CA VAL A 193 -10.95 5.56 -2.09
C VAL A 193 -9.60 6.28 -2.10
N LEU A 194 -9.10 6.71 -0.93
CA LEU A 194 -7.77 7.30 -0.82
C LEU A 194 -6.67 6.34 -1.30
N ALA A 195 -6.71 5.07 -0.87
CA ALA A 195 -5.76 4.06 -1.34
C ALA A 195 -5.85 3.82 -2.86
N ALA A 196 -7.06 3.68 -3.40
CA ALA A 196 -7.29 3.51 -4.84
C ALA A 196 -6.77 4.69 -5.66
N SER A 197 -6.83 5.90 -5.10
CA SER A 197 -6.38 7.13 -5.76
C SER A 197 -4.86 7.30 -5.76
N CYS A 198 -4.11 6.49 -5.02
CA CYS A 198 -2.65 6.57 -4.98
C CYS A 198 -1.96 5.98 -6.21
N LYS A 199 -2.59 4.99 -6.86
CA LYS A 199 -2.09 4.36 -8.08
C LYS A 199 -3.09 3.36 -8.65
N GLU A 200 -3.07 3.14 -9.96
CA GLU A 200 -4.00 2.26 -10.68
C GLU A 200 -4.06 0.83 -10.10
N GLU A 201 -2.92 0.25 -9.72
CA GLU A 201 -2.85 -1.14 -9.24
C GLU A 201 -3.34 -1.31 -7.79
N MET A 202 -3.51 -0.22 -7.02
CA MET A 202 -4.01 -0.29 -5.64
C MET A 202 -5.44 -0.84 -5.58
N ALA A 203 -6.22 -0.72 -6.66
CA ALA A 203 -7.53 -1.35 -6.75
C ALA A 203 -7.47 -2.87 -6.58
N LEU A 204 -6.40 -3.53 -7.04
CA LEU A 204 -6.29 -4.99 -6.92
C LEU A 204 -6.16 -5.43 -5.46
N LEU A 205 -5.48 -4.63 -4.62
CA LEU A 205 -5.39 -4.88 -3.18
C LEU A 205 -6.76 -4.69 -2.50
N LEU A 206 -7.53 -3.67 -2.92
CA LEU A 206 -8.90 -3.45 -2.44
C LEU A 206 -9.86 -4.54 -2.90
N PHE A 207 -9.69 -5.06 -4.11
CA PHE A 207 -10.41 -6.24 -4.58
C PHE A 207 -10.16 -7.43 -3.64
N MET A 208 -8.90 -7.69 -3.29
CA MET A 208 -8.56 -8.75 -2.33
C MET A 208 -9.17 -8.50 -0.94
N MET A 209 -9.22 -7.24 -0.47
CA MET A 209 -9.94 -6.90 0.76
C MET A 209 -11.45 -7.16 0.64
N GLY A 210 -12.05 -6.89 -0.51
CA GLY A 210 -13.44 -7.24 -0.83
C GLY A 210 -13.67 -8.75 -0.83
N LEU A 211 -12.75 -9.52 -1.42
CA LEU A 211 -12.78 -10.98 -1.43
C LEU A 211 -12.65 -11.56 -0.02
N TYR A 212 -11.72 -11.04 0.79
CA TYR A 212 -11.58 -11.37 2.20
C TYR A 212 -12.86 -11.05 2.99
N THR A 213 -13.49 -9.92 2.71
CA THR A 213 -14.76 -9.53 3.33
C THR A 213 -15.89 -10.49 2.97
N PHE A 214 -15.92 -10.94 1.72
CA PHE A 214 -16.92 -11.87 1.19
C PHE A 214 -16.73 -13.29 1.77
N LEU A 215 -15.50 -13.82 1.70
CA LEU A 215 -15.18 -15.20 2.04
C LEU A 215 -14.88 -15.43 3.51
N ILE A 216 -14.13 -14.53 4.16
CA ILE A 216 -13.65 -14.71 5.54
C ILE A 216 -14.58 -14.02 6.53
N LEU A 217 -14.89 -12.73 6.31
CA LEU A 217 -15.80 -11.98 7.19
C LEU A 217 -17.29 -12.30 6.95
N LYS A 218 -17.60 -13.07 5.89
CA LYS A 218 -18.96 -13.46 5.47
C LYS A 218 -19.93 -12.29 5.23
N ARG A 219 -19.43 -11.06 5.06
CA ARG A 219 -20.24 -9.86 4.77
C ARG A 219 -20.43 -9.72 3.26
N ARG A 220 -21.13 -10.70 2.65
CA ARG A 220 -21.21 -10.89 1.19
C ARG A 220 -21.55 -9.63 0.41
N ARG A 221 -22.60 -8.90 0.80
CA ARG A 221 -23.01 -7.65 0.12
C ARG A 221 -21.87 -6.63 0.06
N TRP A 222 -21.22 -6.37 1.19
CA TRP A 222 -20.11 -5.41 1.26
C TRP A 222 -18.88 -5.88 0.50
N GLY A 223 -18.55 -7.17 0.60
CA GLY A 223 -17.46 -7.78 -0.16
C GLY A 223 -17.69 -7.65 -1.68
N SER A 224 -18.89 -7.99 -2.16
CA SER A 224 -19.27 -7.88 -3.57
C SER A 224 -19.21 -6.43 -4.09
N TRP A 225 -19.72 -5.44 -3.34
CA TRP A 225 -19.62 -4.04 -3.74
C TRP A 225 -18.18 -3.55 -3.79
N THR A 226 -17.36 -3.93 -2.80
CA THR A 226 -15.93 -3.58 -2.77
C THR A 226 -15.20 -4.16 -3.98
N MET A 227 -15.43 -5.44 -4.28
CA MET A 227 -14.84 -6.10 -5.46
C MET A 227 -15.28 -5.44 -6.76
N LEU A 228 -16.57 -5.16 -6.91
CA LEU A 228 -17.11 -4.51 -8.11
C LEU A 228 -16.47 -3.13 -8.33
N LEU A 229 -16.47 -2.27 -7.31
CA LEU A 229 -15.92 -0.92 -7.41
C LEU A 229 -14.40 -0.93 -7.65
N ALA A 230 -13.68 -1.83 -7.00
CA ALA A 230 -12.24 -2.00 -7.20
C ALA A 230 -11.93 -2.45 -8.64
N THR A 231 -12.65 -3.44 -9.16
CA THR A 231 -12.50 -3.89 -10.55
C THR A 231 -12.86 -2.78 -11.54
N SER A 232 -13.97 -2.07 -11.32
CA SER A 232 -14.37 -0.93 -12.16
C SER A 232 -13.32 0.17 -12.17
N TRP A 233 -12.71 0.49 -11.02
CA TRP A 233 -11.61 1.45 -10.94
C TRP A 233 -10.37 0.98 -11.70
N ALA A 234 -9.92 -0.26 -11.50
CA ALA A 234 -8.77 -0.80 -12.23
C ALA A 234 -8.96 -0.76 -13.74
N LEU A 235 -10.15 -1.17 -14.22
CA LEU A 235 -10.48 -1.14 -15.64
C LEU A 235 -10.54 0.28 -16.18
N LEU A 236 -11.16 1.21 -15.44
CA LEU A 236 -11.24 2.62 -15.83
C LEU A 236 -9.85 3.26 -15.88
N ALA A 237 -9.00 3.02 -14.88
CA ALA A 237 -7.67 3.60 -14.80
C ALA A 237 -6.78 3.12 -15.96
N VAL A 238 -6.72 1.80 -16.18
CA VAL A 238 -5.83 1.20 -17.19
C VAL A 238 -6.39 1.33 -18.61
N PHE A 239 -7.65 0.97 -18.83
CA PHE A 239 -8.22 0.93 -20.19
C PHE A 239 -8.98 2.19 -20.59
N GLY A 240 -9.31 3.06 -19.65
CA GLY A 240 -9.96 4.34 -19.92
C GLY A 240 -8.98 5.50 -19.87
N ILE A 241 -8.47 5.81 -18.67
CA ILE A 241 -7.68 7.01 -18.40
C ILE A 241 -6.32 6.94 -19.09
N GLN A 242 -5.53 5.88 -18.87
CA GLN A 242 -4.21 5.77 -19.52
C GLN A 242 -4.34 5.78 -21.05
N ASN A 243 -5.30 5.03 -21.61
CA ASN A 243 -5.56 4.99 -23.06
C ASN A 243 -5.98 6.35 -23.67
N LEU A 244 -6.55 7.26 -22.87
CA LEU A 244 -6.88 8.62 -23.35
C LEU A 244 -5.63 9.47 -23.56
N PHE A 245 -4.58 9.25 -22.76
CA PHE A 245 -3.37 10.08 -22.73
C PHE A 245 -2.11 9.40 -23.29
N ALA A 246 -2.13 8.07 -23.45
CA ALA A 246 -1.08 7.25 -24.06
C ALA A 246 -1.71 6.14 -24.92
N ALA A 247 -0.94 5.62 -25.87
CA ALA A 247 -1.31 4.44 -26.66
C ALA A 247 -1.16 3.12 -25.86
N GLY A 248 -1.58 3.11 -24.58
CA GLY A 248 -1.49 1.96 -23.68
C GLY A 248 -0.62 2.20 -22.43
N ASN A 249 -0.44 1.14 -21.64
CA ASN A 249 0.36 1.19 -20.41
C ASN A 249 1.86 1.10 -20.72
N ILE A 250 2.62 2.12 -20.32
CA ILE A 250 4.06 2.24 -20.60
C ILE A 250 4.94 1.17 -19.92
N HIS A 251 4.39 0.39 -18.98
CA HIS A 251 5.11 -0.66 -18.25
C HIS A 251 4.82 -2.06 -18.77
N TRP A 252 4.00 -2.20 -19.82
CA TRP A 252 3.62 -3.49 -20.39
C TRP A 252 4.82 -4.36 -20.76
N ASN A 253 5.90 -3.74 -21.25
CA ASN A 253 7.13 -4.42 -21.68
C ASN A 253 7.82 -5.22 -20.56
N ARG A 254 7.57 -4.90 -19.28
CA ARG A 254 8.10 -5.67 -18.15
C ARG A 254 7.56 -7.11 -18.10
N TYR A 255 6.46 -7.38 -18.80
CA TYR A 255 5.82 -8.69 -18.82
C TYR A 255 5.83 -9.32 -20.22
N GLY A 256 6.59 -8.75 -21.18
CA GLY A 256 6.57 -9.19 -22.58
C GLY A 256 6.94 -10.67 -22.77
N TYR A 257 7.75 -11.25 -21.88
CA TYR A 257 8.09 -12.68 -21.89
C TYR A 257 6.86 -13.60 -21.66
N LEU A 258 5.74 -13.07 -21.14
CA LEU A 258 4.49 -13.81 -20.96
C LEU A 258 3.61 -13.80 -22.22
N GLY A 259 3.85 -12.91 -23.18
CA GLY A 259 3.12 -12.83 -24.45
C GLY A 259 2.83 -11.39 -24.88
N ASP A 260 2.28 -11.25 -26.09
CA ASP A 260 2.12 -9.97 -26.77
C ASP A 260 0.78 -9.27 -26.45
N SER A 261 -0.14 -9.96 -25.76
CA SER A 261 -1.46 -9.42 -25.39
C SER A 261 -1.87 -9.83 -23.98
N PRO A 262 -2.78 -9.07 -23.31
CA PRO A 262 -3.22 -9.39 -21.94
C PRO A 262 -3.76 -10.82 -21.80
N LEU A 263 -4.52 -11.29 -22.80
CA LEU A 263 -5.07 -12.64 -22.79
C LEU A 263 -3.96 -13.69 -22.89
N GLN A 264 -2.98 -13.50 -23.79
CA GLN A 264 -1.85 -14.42 -23.90
C GLN A 264 -1.03 -14.46 -22.61
N MET A 265 -0.78 -13.31 -21.97
CA MET A 265 -0.06 -13.27 -20.70
C MET A 265 -0.76 -14.10 -19.63
N VAL A 266 -2.09 -13.92 -19.48
CA VAL A 266 -2.89 -14.73 -18.55
C VAL A 266 -2.84 -16.21 -18.91
N LEU A 267 -2.95 -16.57 -20.19
CA LEU A 267 -2.86 -17.96 -20.63
C LEU A 267 -1.48 -18.57 -20.33
N THR A 268 -0.38 -17.85 -20.56
CA THR A 268 0.98 -18.30 -20.24
C THR A 268 1.14 -18.51 -18.73
N LEU A 269 0.64 -17.58 -17.90
CA LEU A 269 0.66 -17.74 -16.43
C LEU A 269 -0.05 -19.02 -15.97
N LEU A 270 -1.13 -19.42 -16.64
CA LEU A 270 -1.94 -20.58 -16.27
C LEU A 270 -1.46 -21.90 -16.90
N THR A 271 -0.88 -21.85 -18.09
CA THR A 271 -0.56 -23.04 -18.90
C THR A 271 0.93 -23.37 -18.96
N GLN A 272 1.80 -22.42 -18.63
CA GLN A 272 3.26 -22.57 -18.71
C GLN A 272 3.95 -22.32 -17.35
N PRO A 273 3.73 -23.17 -16.33
CA PRO A 273 4.26 -22.95 -14.99
C PRO A 273 5.80 -22.91 -14.92
N ALA A 274 6.50 -23.55 -15.85
CA ALA A 274 7.95 -23.49 -15.94
C ALA A 274 8.47 -22.07 -16.21
N VAL A 275 7.77 -21.30 -17.05
CA VAL A 275 8.12 -19.90 -17.35
C VAL A 275 7.98 -19.04 -16.10
N VAL A 276 6.88 -19.21 -15.36
CA VAL A 276 6.64 -18.51 -14.09
C VAL A 276 7.69 -18.89 -13.06
N TRP A 277 8.01 -20.18 -12.93
CA TRP A 277 9.01 -20.67 -12.00
C TRP A 277 10.39 -20.07 -12.27
N HIS A 278 10.82 -20.04 -13.53
CA HIS A 278 12.10 -19.41 -13.92
C HIS A 278 12.13 -17.93 -13.54
N GLN A 279 11.05 -17.19 -13.79
CA GLN A 279 10.98 -15.79 -13.38
C GLN A 279 11.05 -15.63 -11.86
N LEU A 280 10.32 -16.42 -11.08
CA LEU A 280 10.33 -16.35 -9.62
C LEU A 280 11.71 -16.66 -9.03
N VAL A 281 12.46 -17.59 -9.63
CA VAL A 281 13.84 -17.89 -9.26
C VAL A 281 14.77 -16.71 -9.60
N ALA A 282 14.65 -16.15 -10.80
CA ALA A 282 15.42 -14.97 -11.22
C ALA A 282 15.15 -13.75 -10.33
N ALA A 283 13.89 -13.58 -9.92
CA ALA A 283 13.44 -12.55 -8.98
C ALA A 283 13.82 -12.81 -7.52
N GLN A 284 14.46 -13.95 -7.22
CA GLN A 284 14.80 -14.38 -5.85
C GLN A 284 13.58 -14.36 -4.91
N ALA A 285 12.42 -14.84 -5.38
CA ALA A 285 11.13 -14.71 -4.70
C ALA A 285 11.13 -15.23 -3.25
N LEU A 286 11.89 -16.30 -2.95
CA LEU A 286 12.03 -16.82 -1.58
C LEU A 286 12.77 -15.84 -0.67
N ALA A 287 13.87 -15.25 -1.13
CA ALA A 287 14.60 -14.24 -0.37
C ALA A 287 13.78 -12.96 -0.20
N TYR A 288 13.05 -12.55 -1.25
CA TYR A 288 12.12 -11.43 -1.23
C TYR A 288 11.04 -11.63 -0.14
N GLY A 289 10.38 -12.79 -0.14
CA GLY A 289 9.36 -13.15 0.85
C GLY A 289 9.94 -13.23 2.26
N ALA A 290 11.12 -13.85 2.44
CA ALA A 290 11.77 -13.95 3.75
C ALA A 290 12.10 -12.57 4.35
N ARG A 291 12.62 -11.63 3.54
CA ARG A 291 12.90 -10.26 3.98
C ARG A 291 11.64 -9.52 4.43
N LEU A 292 10.55 -9.66 3.69
CA LEU A 292 9.26 -9.08 4.07
C LEU A 292 8.76 -9.65 5.42
N LEU A 293 8.79 -10.98 5.57
CA LEU A 293 8.26 -11.67 6.74
C LEU A 293 9.10 -11.49 8.01
N MET A 294 10.40 -11.22 7.85
CA MET A 294 11.33 -11.01 8.96
C MET A 294 10.91 -9.85 9.86
N ALA A 295 10.29 -8.80 9.29
CA ALA A 295 9.80 -7.64 10.04
C ALA A 295 8.76 -7.97 11.13
N VAL A 296 8.12 -9.14 11.01
CA VAL A 296 7.13 -9.64 11.99
C VAL A 296 7.53 -11.01 12.55
N GLY A 297 8.82 -11.36 12.50
CA GLY A 297 9.34 -12.63 13.03
C GLY A 297 8.66 -13.86 12.41
N PHE A 298 8.27 -13.78 11.13
CA PHE A 298 7.54 -14.84 10.41
C PHE A 298 6.13 -15.17 10.93
N LEU A 299 5.61 -14.42 11.92
CA LEU A 299 4.28 -14.66 12.49
C LEU A 299 3.16 -14.50 11.46
N ALA A 300 3.38 -13.73 10.40
CA ALA A 300 2.43 -13.58 9.31
C ALA A 300 2.09 -14.91 8.61
N LEU A 301 2.99 -15.89 8.61
CA LEU A 301 2.72 -17.22 8.04
C LEU A 301 1.58 -17.96 8.76
N LEU A 302 1.29 -17.59 10.01
CA LEU A 302 0.19 -18.15 10.78
C LEU A 302 -1.16 -17.57 10.38
N ALA A 303 -1.23 -16.52 9.55
CA ALA A 303 -2.45 -15.92 9.02
C ALA A 303 -2.43 -15.81 7.47
N PRO A 304 -2.31 -16.96 6.76
CA PRO A 304 -2.14 -16.97 5.31
C PRO A 304 -3.29 -16.30 4.56
N GLU A 305 -4.52 -16.38 5.08
CA GLU A 305 -5.68 -15.74 4.45
C GLU A 305 -5.63 -14.21 4.46
N VAL A 306 -4.81 -13.62 5.34
CA VAL A 306 -4.51 -12.18 5.35
C VAL A 306 -3.31 -11.87 4.48
N LEU A 307 -2.26 -12.72 4.49
CA LEU A 307 -1.12 -12.56 3.59
C LEU A 307 -1.53 -12.56 2.12
N LEU A 308 -2.53 -13.37 1.74
CA LEU A 308 -3.07 -13.40 0.38
C LEU A 308 -3.58 -12.03 -0.10
N LEU A 309 -3.88 -11.08 0.78
CA LEU A 309 -4.25 -9.72 0.40
C LEU A 309 -3.14 -8.99 -0.35
N ALA A 310 -1.87 -9.31 -0.08
CA ALA A 310 -0.72 -8.74 -0.77
C ALA A 310 -0.43 -9.40 -2.12
N LEU A 311 -1.13 -10.49 -2.47
CA LEU A 311 -0.82 -11.29 -3.66
C LEU A 311 -0.74 -10.47 -4.95
N PRO A 312 -1.63 -9.50 -5.24
CA PRO A 312 -1.53 -8.71 -6.45
C PRO A 312 -0.23 -7.89 -6.54
N SER A 313 0.17 -7.21 -5.47
CA SER A 313 1.43 -6.44 -5.48
C SER A 313 2.67 -7.34 -5.47
N LEU A 314 2.60 -8.51 -4.83
CA LEU A 314 3.66 -9.52 -4.94
C LEU A 314 3.80 -10.01 -6.38
N ALA A 315 2.69 -10.29 -7.07
CA ALA A 315 2.69 -10.70 -8.46
C ALA A 315 3.23 -9.60 -9.38
N VAL A 316 2.77 -8.36 -9.22
CA VAL A 316 3.28 -7.20 -9.97
C VAL A 316 4.79 -7.03 -9.79
N ASN A 317 5.31 -7.24 -8.59
CA ASN A 317 6.75 -7.09 -8.36
C ASN A 317 7.57 -8.26 -8.87
N LEU A 318 7.16 -9.50 -8.55
CA LEU A 318 7.97 -10.70 -8.80
C LEU A 318 7.83 -11.24 -10.24
N LEU A 319 6.76 -10.90 -10.95
CA LEU A 319 6.58 -11.27 -12.36
C LEU A 319 7.11 -10.23 -13.33
N ALA A 320 7.55 -9.06 -12.85
CA ALA A 320 8.16 -8.07 -13.71
C ALA A 320 9.57 -8.51 -14.10
N ASP A 321 9.89 -8.54 -15.39
CA ASP A 321 11.27 -8.58 -15.88
C ASP A 321 11.91 -7.20 -15.72
N PHE A 322 12.05 -6.79 -14.46
CA PHE A 322 12.57 -5.48 -14.08
C PHE A 322 13.22 -5.58 -12.69
N PRO A 323 14.55 -5.84 -12.63
CA PRO A 323 15.27 -6.09 -11.38
C PRO A 323 15.02 -5.10 -10.22
N PRO A 324 14.80 -3.79 -10.46
CA PRO A 324 14.45 -2.85 -9.39
C PRO A 324 13.20 -3.25 -8.58
N MET A 325 12.21 -3.92 -9.19
CA MET A 325 11.00 -4.37 -8.49
C MET A 325 11.23 -5.58 -7.56
N HIS A 326 12.37 -6.25 -7.68
CA HIS A 326 12.77 -7.37 -6.83
C HIS A 326 13.54 -6.92 -5.57
N GLN A 327 13.71 -5.62 -5.36
CA GLN A 327 14.40 -5.07 -4.20
C GLN A 327 13.39 -4.69 -3.11
N VAL A 328 13.47 -5.37 -1.97
CA VAL A 328 12.53 -5.19 -0.84
C VAL A 328 12.79 -3.88 -0.09
N ASP A 329 14.05 -3.49 0.04
CA ASP A 329 14.56 -2.53 1.01
C ASP A 329 15.32 -1.35 0.38
N THR A 330 15.20 -1.17 -0.94
CA THR A 330 15.88 -0.09 -1.67
C THR A 330 14.90 0.89 -2.32
N LEU A 331 13.75 0.41 -2.77
CA LEU A 331 12.80 1.17 -3.60
C LEU A 331 11.37 1.11 -3.06
N ILE A 332 10.50 1.92 -3.65
CA ILE A 332 9.09 2.07 -3.25
C ILE A 332 8.23 0.80 -3.44
N TYR A 333 8.66 -0.16 -4.26
CA TYR A 333 7.79 -1.22 -4.79
C TYR A 333 7.25 -2.17 -3.73
N ALA A 334 8.01 -2.41 -2.65
CA ALA A 334 7.57 -3.28 -1.56
C ALA A 334 6.56 -2.60 -0.62
N ALA A 335 6.46 -1.26 -0.62
CA ALA A 335 5.65 -0.53 0.35
C ALA A 335 4.17 -0.97 0.38
N PRO A 336 3.47 -1.18 -0.76
CA PRO A 336 2.07 -1.63 -0.75
C PRO A 336 1.85 -3.05 -0.19
N ILE A 337 2.91 -3.86 -0.10
CA ILE A 337 2.86 -5.23 0.44
C ILE A 337 2.93 -5.23 1.97
N VAL A 338 3.74 -4.32 2.55
CA VAL A 338 4.01 -4.24 3.99
C VAL A 338 2.73 -4.20 4.86
N PRO A 339 1.69 -3.40 4.55
CA PRO A 339 0.44 -3.40 5.31
C PRO A 339 -0.09 -4.79 5.65
N PHE A 340 -0.18 -5.66 4.65
CA PHE A 340 -0.79 -6.97 4.81
C PHE A 340 0.15 -7.96 5.50
N VAL A 341 1.47 -7.80 5.35
CA VAL A 341 2.46 -8.53 6.16
C VAL A 341 2.33 -8.16 7.63
N MET A 342 2.21 -6.87 7.95
CA MET A 342 2.04 -6.40 9.33
C MET A 342 0.72 -6.86 9.93
N VAL A 343 -0.39 -6.71 9.20
CA VAL A 343 -1.71 -7.17 9.64
C VAL A 343 -1.71 -8.70 9.84
N ALA A 344 -1.12 -9.46 8.92
CA ALA A 344 -0.99 -10.90 9.08
C ALA A 344 -0.13 -11.26 10.30
N GLY A 345 0.95 -10.53 10.57
CA GLY A 345 1.76 -10.70 11.78
C GLY A 345 0.96 -10.50 13.06
N VAL A 346 0.13 -9.46 13.12
CA VAL A 346 -0.79 -9.23 14.25
C VAL A 346 -1.77 -10.40 14.41
N MET A 347 -2.41 -10.82 13.32
CA MET A 347 -3.39 -11.91 13.33
C MET A 347 -2.75 -13.26 13.68
N GLY A 348 -1.52 -13.49 13.22
CA GLY A 348 -0.73 -14.67 13.55
C GLY A 348 -0.30 -14.70 15.01
N THR A 349 0.07 -13.55 15.58
CA THR A 349 0.38 -13.43 17.01
C THR A 349 -0.82 -13.79 17.88
N ARG A 350 -2.03 -13.38 17.48
CA ARG A 350 -3.26 -13.77 18.18
C ARG A 350 -3.50 -15.29 18.17
N ARG A 351 -2.96 -16.03 17.21
CA ARG A 351 -3.15 -17.49 17.10
C ARG A 351 -2.22 -18.29 18.01
N ILE A 352 -1.17 -17.68 18.54
CA ILE A 352 -0.21 -18.33 19.44
C ILE A 352 -0.46 -18.03 20.93
N GLY A 353 -1.37 -17.09 21.25
CA GLY A 353 -1.70 -16.68 22.62
C GLY A 353 -3.09 -16.09 22.73
#